data_AF-A0AAN8MAL0-F1
#
_entry.id   AF-A0AAN8MAL0-F1
#
_cell.length_a   1.000
_cell.length_b   1.000
_cell.length_c   1.000
_cell.angle_alpha   90.00
_cell.angle_beta   90.00
_cell.angle_gamma   90.00
#
_symmetry.space_group_name_H-M   'P 1'
#
loop_
_entity.id
_entity.type
_entity.pdbx_description
1 polymer ?
#
loop_
_entity_poly.entity_id
_entity_poly.type
_entity_poly.pdbx_seq_one_letter_code
_entity_poly.pdbx_strand_id
1 'polypeptide(L)'
;MDYIKDHLEEPLLQLGDGTSSSAEEDFFSDMKTSQAQESSNQLDGYLACSADHMELLKSFTAVCKLSLRLNTPLPASAACERLFSIAGFVFSPRRARLDSRNFENQLLLKMNPKFFNFK
;
A
#
# COMPACT_ATOMS: atom_id res chain seq x y z
N MET A 1 8.49 -11.40 4.14
CA MET A 1 8.01 -9.99 4.27
C MET A 1 8.88 -9.09 3.38
N ASP A 2 9.41 -9.63 2.29
CA ASP A 2 10.57 -9.05 1.62
C ASP A 2 10.16 -8.24 0.38
N TYR A 3 9.02 -8.63 -0.23
CA TYR A 3 8.42 -7.93 -1.37
C TYR A 3 8.09 -6.45 -1.12
N ILE A 4 7.68 -6.11 0.11
CA ILE A 4 7.34 -4.73 0.49
C ILE A 4 8.62 -3.91 0.70
N LYS A 5 9.68 -4.56 1.18
CA LYS A 5 10.97 -3.92 1.48
C LYS A 5 11.75 -3.62 0.19
N ASP A 6 11.63 -4.49 -0.81
CA ASP A 6 12.29 -4.35 -2.11
C ASP A 6 11.66 -3.27 -3.02
N HIS A 7 10.53 -2.68 -2.63
CA HIS A 7 9.75 -1.73 -3.46
C HIS A 7 9.34 -0.43 -2.76
N LEU A 8 9.92 -0.14 -1.59
CA LEU A 8 9.81 1.13 -0.89
C LEU A 8 11.09 1.94 -1.11
N GLU A 9 11.13 2.72 -2.18
CA GLU A 9 12.04 3.87 -2.21
C GLU A 9 11.42 5.00 -1.39
N GLU A 10 12.13 5.39 -0.34
CA GLU A 10 11.84 6.52 0.55
C GLU A 10 12.02 7.85 -0.21
N PRO A 11 10.96 8.67 -0.38
CA PRO A 11 11.14 10.01 -0.92
C PRO A 11 11.69 10.92 0.19
N LEU A 12 12.94 11.36 0.04
CA LEU A 12 13.53 12.44 0.82
C LEU A 12 12.66 13.71 0.67
N LEU A 13 12.11 14.18 1.79
CA LEU A 13 11.44 15.48 1.87
C LEU A 13 12.49 16.59 1.84
N GLN A 14 12.70 17.20 0.67
CA GLN A 14 13.47 18.44 0.56
C GLN A 14 12.55 19.63 0.86
N LEU A 15 12.69 20.18 2.07
CA LEU A 15 12.17 21.50 2.44
C LEU A 15 13.09 22.55 1.82
N GLY A 16 12.55 23.49 1.02
CA GLY A 16 13.34 24.58 0.43
C GLY A 16 12.46 25.73 -0.05
N ASP A 17 12.37 26.77 0.79
CA ASP A 17 11.91 28.11 0.45
C ASP A 17 13.03 28.89 -0.26
N GLY A 18 12.68 29.78 -1.19
CA GLY A 18 13.64 30.66 -1.86
C GLY A 18 13.37 30.88 -3.35
N THR A 19 12.56 31.89 -3.66
CA THR A 19 12.49 32.51 -4.99
C THR A 19 13.82 33.21 -5.32
N SER A 20 14.46 32.85 -6.43
CA SER A 20 15.29 33.77 -7.22
C SER A 20 15.41 33.23 -8.64
N SER A 21 14.83 33.99 -9.57
CA SER A 21 14.90 33.80 -11.02
C SER A 21 16.33 33.96 -11.52
N SER A 22 16.89 32.92 -12.12
CA SER A 22 17.96 33.02 -13.12
C SER A 22 17.91 31.78 -14.01
N ALA A 23 17.85 32.04 -15.32
CA ALA A 23 17.68 31.01 -16.35
C ALA A 23 19.00 30.29 -16.59
N GLU A 24 19.35 29.38 -15.69
CA GLU A 24 20.23 28.25 -15.98
C GLU A 24 19.34 27.00 -16.11
N GLU A 25 19.46 26.28 -17.23
CA GLU A 25 18.79 25.00 -17.44
C GLU A 25 19.04 24.09 -16.21
N ASP A 26 17.96 23.65 -15.56
CA ASP A 26 18.02 22.77 -14.38
C ASP A 26 18.86 21.54 -14.78
N PHE A 27 20.11 21.45 -14.30
CA PHE A 27 21.07 20.39 -14.67
C PHE A 27 20.51 18.97 -14.48
N PHE A 28 19.47 18.81 -13.66
CA PHE A 28 18.77 17.56 -13.42
C PHE A 28 17.48 17.38 -14.25
N SER A 29 17.17 18.27 -15.20
CA SER A 29 15.98 18.19 -16.07
C SER A 29 15.97 16.91 -16.88
N ASP A 30 17.12 16.49 -17.40
CA ASP A 30 17.28 15.26 -18.19
C ASP A 30 16.97 13.99 -17.39
N MET A 31 17.22 13.99 -16.08
CA MET A 31 16.89 12.85 -15.21
C MET A 31 15.43 12.85 -14.77
N LYS A 32 14.82 14.03 -14.58
CA LYS A 32 13.40 14.14 -14.16
C LYS A 32 12.43 13.84 -15.29
N THR A 33 12.75 14.22 -16.52
CA THR A 33 11.83 14.16 -17.66
C THR A 33 11.39 12.72 -17.97
N SER A 34 12.32 11.76 -18.00
CA SER A 34 12.04 10.42 -18.54
C SER A 34 11.03 9.63 -17.69
N GLN A 35 11.17 9.68 -16.35
CA GLN A 35 10.33 8.90 -15.43
C GLN A 35 9.03 9.62 -15.06
N ALA A 36 9.05 10.96 -14.98
CA ALA A 36 7.87 11.77 -14.72
C ALA A 36 6.95 11.87 -15.95
N GLN A 37 7.50 11.90 -17.18
CA GLN A 37 6.67 11.81 -18.39
C GLN A 37 5.97 10.47 -18.51
N GLU A 38 6.67 9.36 -18.25
CA GLU A 38 6.06 8.04 -18.42
C GLU A 38 4.91 7.80 -17.41
N SER A 39 5.06 8.29 -16.18
CA SER A 39 4.00 8.20 -15.16
C SER A 39 2.80 9.12 -15.44
N SER A 40 3.02 10.34 -15.94
CA SER A 40 1.94 11.25 -16.36
C SER A 40 1.19 10.73 -17.58
N ASN A 41 1.90 10.18 -18.58
CA ASN A 41 1.27 9.55 -19.74
C ASN A 41 0.40 8.34 -19.36
N GLN A 42 0.81 7.54 -18.37
CA GLN A 42 -0.01 6.43 -17.87
C GLN A 42 -1.27 6.92 -17.13
N LEU A 43 -1.18 8.03 -16.40
CA LEU A 43 -2.32 8.64 -15.73
C LEU A 43 -3.34 9.18 -16.75
N ASP A 44 -2.89 9.93 -17.75
CA ASP A 44 -3.75 10.45 -18.81
C ASP A 44 -4.42 9.32 -19.60
N GLY A 45 -3.66 8.27 -19.92
CA GLY A 45 -4.19 7.06 -20.56
C GLY A 45 -5.25 6.36 -19.71
N TYR A 46 -5.03 6.26 -18.39
CA TYR A 46 -6.01 5.68 -17.47
C TYR A 46 -7.29 6.52 -17.38
N LEU A 47 -7.17 7.85 -17.30
CA LEU A 47 -8.31 8.77 -17.22
C LEU A 47 -9.11 8.86 -18.52
N ALA A 48 -8.49 8.61 -19.68
CA ALA A 48 -9.15 8.59 -20.98
C ALA A 48 -9.91 7.27 -21.26
N CYS A 49 -9.66 6.20 -20.50
CA CYS A 49 -10.36 4.94 -20.67
C CYS A 49 -11.81 5.02 -20.15
N SER A 50 -12.77 4.53 -20.94
CA SER A 50 -14.19 4.46 -20.58
C SER A 50 -14.59 3.15 -19.88
N ALA A 51 -13.64 2.23 -19.69
CA ALA A 51 -13.90 0.92 -19.08
C ALA A 51 -13.97 1.02 -17.55
N ASP A 52 -14.90 0.28 -16.93
CA ASP A 52 -15.18 0.37 -15.48
C ASP A 52 -14.67 -0.83 -14.66
N HIS A 53 -13.98 -1.78 -15.31
CA HIS A 53 -13.55 -3.01 -14.65
C HIS A 53 -12.17 -2.88 -14.01
N MET A 54 -11.99 -3.53 -12.85
CA MET A 54 -10.75 -3.47 -12.05
C MET A 54 -9.49 -3.91 -12.81
N GLU A 55 -9.61 -4.82 -13.78
CA GLU A 55 -8.47 -5.32 -14.56
C GLU A 55 -7.80 -4.22 -15.39
N LEU A 56 -8.52 -3.13 -15.71
CA LEU A 56 -7.96 -1.96 -16.38
C LEU A 56 -6.84 -1.32 -15.57
N LEU A 57 -6.99 -1.25 -14.25
CA LEU A 57 -5.96 -0.68 -13.39
C LEU A 57 -4.63 -1.44 -13.52
N LYS A 58 -4.66 -2.75 -13.79
CA LYS A 58 -3.47 -3.57 -13.99
C LYS A 58 -2.72 -3.26 -15.28
N SER A 59 -3.35 -2.64 -16.29
CA SER A 59 -2.65 -2.20 -17.51
C SER A 59 -1.82 -0.94 -17.31
N PHE A 60 -2.03 -0.20 -16.20
CA PHE A 60 -1.31 1.03 -15.87
C PHE A 60 -0.51 0.84 -14.57
N THR A 61 0.69 0.28 -14.68
CA THR A 61 1.51 -0.12 -13.51
C THR A 61 1.76 1.03 -12.52
N ALA A 62 2.04 2.24 -12.99
CA ALA A 62 2.30 3.39 -12.12
C ALA A 62 1.03 3.82 -11.36
N VAL A 63 -0.10 3.90 -12.07
CA VAL A 63 -1.41 4.25 -11.49
C VAL A 63 -1.87 3.18 -10.52
N CYS A 64 -1.68 1.90 -10.85
CA CYS A 64 -1.96 0.77 -9.97
C CYS A 64 -1.19 0.87 -8.65
N LYS A 65 0.13 1.05 -8.72
CA LYS A 65 0.97 1.24 -7.52
C LYS A 65 0.51 2.42 -6.67
N LEU A 66 0.17 3.54 -7.29
CA LEU A 66 -0.32 4.72 -6.59
C LEU A 66 -1.68 4.46 -5.93
N SER A 67 -2.60 3.82 -6.64
CA SER A 67 -3.93 3.47 -6.13
C SER A 67 -3.84 2.51 -4.94
N LEU A 68 -2.91 1.55 -4.96
CA LEU A 68 -2.64 0.70 -3.81
C LEU A 68 -2.15 1.55 -2.64
N ARG A 69 -1.13 2.38 -2.84
CA ARG A 69 -0.57 3.21 -1.77
C ARG A 69 -1.58 4.17 -1.14
N LEU A 70 -2.48 4.76 -1.92
CA LEU A 70 -3.39 5.81 -1.45
C LEU A 70 -4.77 5.29 -1.05
N ASN A 71 -5.30 4.27 -1.74
CA ASN A 71 -6.65 3.76 -1.51
C ASN A 71 -6.69 2.44 -0.72
N THR A 72 -5.57 1.72 -0.61
CA THR A 72 -5.48 0.50 0.24
C THR A 72 -4.82 0.63 1.62
N PRO A 73 -4.36 1.78 2.14
CA PRO A 73 -4.08 1.87 3.57
C PRO A 73 -5.40 1.61 4.32
N LEU A 74 -5.50 0.38 4.85
CA LEU A 74 -6.70 -0.24 5.42
C LEU A 74 -7.10 0.45 6.74
N PRO A 75 -8.35 0.22 7.22
CA PRO A 75 -9.15 1.16 7.99
C PRO A 75 -8.56 1.37 9.39
N ALA A 76 -8.28 2.63 9.70
CA ALA A 76 -7.52 3.03 10.89
C ALA A 76 -8.07 2.49 12.23
N SER A 77 -9.36 2.15 12.32
CA SER A 77 -9.97 1.67 13.57
C SER A 77 -10.85 0.44 13.40
N ALA A 78 -11.80 0.42 12.47
CA ALA A 78 -12.84 -0.61 12.42
C ALA A 78 -12.32 -2.03 12.16
N ALA A 79 -11.31 -2.22 11.28
CA ALA A 79 -10.69 -3.54 11.10
C ALA A 79 -9.86 -3.95 12.32
N CYS A 80 -9.15 -3.00 12.93
CA CYS A 80 -8.40 -3.23 14.16
C CYS A 80 -9.35 -3.63 15.30
N GLU A 81 -10.48 -2.94 15.48
CA GLU A 81 -11.50 -3.28 16.46
C GLU A 81 -12.09 -4.67 16.21
N ARG A 82 -12.37 -5.03 14.95
CA ARG A 82 -12.81 -6.39 14.62
C ARG A 82 -11.76 -7.44 14.98
N LEU A 83 -10.49 -7.15 14.70
CA LEU A 83 -9.36 -8.00 15.09
C LEU A 83 -9.28 -8.14 16.62
N PHE A 84 -9.37 -7.03 17.36
CA PHE A 84 -9.32 -7.01 18.82
C PHE A 84 -10.52 -7.70 19.48
N SER A 85 -11.71 -7.55 18.90
CA SER A 85 -12.91 -8.28 19.32
C SER A 85 -12.69 -9.80 19.22
N ILE A 86 -12.13 -10.27 18.10
CA ILE A 86 -11.84 -11.69 17.87
C ILE A 86 -10.69 -12.18 18.76
N ALA A 87 -9.67 -11.35 18.95
CA ALA A 87 -8.60 -11.55 19.90
C ALA A 87 -9.12 -11.75 21.33
N GLY A 88 -10.11 -10.98 21.78
CA GLY A 88 -10.74 -11.17 23.09
C GLY A 88 -11.36 -12.57 23.27
N PHE A 89 -11.91 -13.17 22.21
CA PHE A 89 -12.40 -14.56 22.26
C PHE A 89 -11.27 -15.60 22.30
N VAL A 90 -10.11 -15.31 21.71
CA VAL A 90 -8.93 -16.19 21.76
C VAL A 90 -8.26 -16.08 23.13
N PHE A 91 -8.12 -14.85 23.63
CA PHE A 91 -7.57 -14.48 24.94
C PHE A 91 -8.61 -14.65 26.06
N SER A 92 -9.00 -15.90 26.31
CA SER A 92 -9.94 -16.24 27.38
C SER A 92 -9.21 -16.80 28.61
N PRO A 93 -9.72 -16.62 29.85
CA PRO A 93 -9.11 -17.17 31.07
C PRO A 93 -8.92 -18.71 31.04
N ARG A 94 -9.76 -19.44 30.30
CA ARG A 94 -9.64 -20.90 30.12
C ARG A 94 -8.45 -21.31 29.23
N ARG A 95 -7.83 -20.36 28.52
CA ARG A 95 -6.68 -20.54 27.61
C ARG A 95 -5.42 -19.84 28.13
N ALA A 96 -5.24 -19.79 29.45
CA ALA A 96 -4.19 -19.02 30.14
C ALA A 96 -2.72 -19.42 29.84
N ARG A 97 -2.47 -20.44 28.99
CA ARG A 97 -1.12 -20.89 28.60
C ARG A 97 -0.87 -20.71 27.10
N LEU A 98 -1.30 -19.59 26.53
CA LEU A 98 -0.99 -19.21 25.15
C LEU A 98 0.24 -18.30 25.12
N ASP A 99 1.29 -18.75 24.45
CA ASP A 99 2.42 -17.91 24.06
C ASP A 99 1.98 -16.87 23.01
N SER A 100 2.67 -15.73 22.93
CA SER A 100 2.31 -14.63 22.01
C SER A 100 2.23 -15.10 20.55
N ARG A 101 3.21 -15.89 20.11
CA ARG A 101 3.24 -16.48 18.77
C ARG A 101 2.03 -17.38 18.50
N ASN A 102 1.65 -18.19 19.47
CA ASN A 102 0.50 -19.09 19.33
C ASN A 102 -0.82 -18.34 19.33
N PHE A 103 -0.92 -17.25 20.10
CA PHE A 103 -2.06 -16.35 20.09
C PHE A 103 -2.24 -15.66 18.73
N GLU A 104 -1.17 -15.06 18.20
CA GLU A 104 -1.17 -14.40 16.88
C GLU A 104 -1.52 -15.39 15.76
N ASN A 105 -0.94 -16.59 15.77
CA ASN A 105 -1.25 -17.64 14.79
C ASN A 105 -2.73 -18.05 14.86
N GLN A 106 -3.29 -18.25 16.06
CA GLN A 106 -4.72 -18.57 16.20
C GLN A 106 -5.62 -17.44 15.72
N LEU A 107 -5.24 -16.19 16.00
CA LEU A 107 -5.97 -15.02 15.56
C LEU A 107 -5.96 -14.91 14.02
N LEU A 108 -4.79 -15.10 13.40
CA LEU A 108 -4.63 -15.11 11.95
C LEU A 108 -5.50 -16.19 11.29
N LEU A 109 -5.47 -17.42 11.80
CA LEU A 109 -6.26 -18.53 11.29
C LEU A 109 -7.76 -18.28 11.42
N LYS A 110 -8.20 -17.74 12.56
CA LYS A 110 -9.61 -17.48 12.84
C LYS A 110 -10.19 -16.35 11.98
N MET A 111 -9.37 -15.36 11.63
CA MET A 111 -9.74 -14.27 10.72
C MET A 111 -9.80 -14.70 9.25
N ASN A 112 -9.08 -15.78 8.89
CA ASN A 112 -8.85 -16.18 7.50
C ASN A 112 -9.32 -17.63 7.21
N PRO A 113 -10.61 -17.97 7.45
CA PRO A 113 -11.11 -19.34 7.30
C PRO A 113 -11.02 -19.86 5.85
N LYS A 114 -11.03 -18.96 4.86
CA LYS A 114 -10.91 -19.31 3.44
C LYS A 114 -9.56 -19.95 3.08
N PHE A 115 -8.50 -19.63 3.83
CA PHE A 115 -7.15 -20.15 3.61
C PHE A 115 -6.87 -21.44 4.39
N PHE A 116 -7.82 -21.90 5.21
CA PHE A 116 -7.69 -23.10 6.04
C PHE A 116 -8.66 -24.22 5.62
N ASN A 117 -9.57 -23.97 4.69
CA ASN A 117 -10.40 -25.04 4.12
C ASN A 117 -9.54 -25.88 3.17
N PHE A 118 -8.93 -26.93 3.71
CA PHE A 118 -8.43 -28.06 2.92
C PHE A 118 -9.64 -28.79 2.34
N LYS A 119 -10.01 -28.47 1.11
CA LYS A 119 -10.89 -29.29 0.28
C LYS A 119 -10.04 -30.17 -0.61
#